data_AF-A0A7Y9I9C8-F1
#
_entry.id   AF-A0A7Y9I9C8-F1
#
_cell.length_a   1.000
_cell.length_b   1.000
_cell.length_c   1.000
_cell.angle_alpha   90.00
_cell.angle_beta   90.00
_cell.angle_gamma   90.00
#
_symmetry.space_group_name_H-M   'P 1'
#
loop_
_entity.id
_entity.type
_entity.pdbx_description
1 polymer ?
#
loop_
_entity_poly.entity_id
_entity_poly.type
_entity_poly.pdbx_seq_one_letter_code
_entity_poly.pdbx_strand_id
1 'polypeptide(L)'
;MRTRVLGATVALILLVGAGCGTGSTPEDPAAPEPGTSSAPVAPPPSPTPEPLSKDAYQKLLTASEAAVRKGFDQVMAAKSIKEVQAAADKLAGVMSGEAQKINTTEAPDEALAADGELLRLLKASAPKFEPSNAKANECGLKPSTTEQVIQAKRAVHESVKPDGLKHVTAQFKKIGYRWGQKLLPAKPEPPAKKKRRADNGEVIERNGSRGSRFLKIKNDTPSDYVVAAVTKNPKKPMASIYVRANSDTTLYNLAAKTYTVYYKTGTDWDDDRKTFTRGCAFQKFQLSFLPQSNWEIELKKRIGGNASTQPTEPF
;
A
#
# COMPACT_ATOMS: atom_id res chain seq x y z
N MET A 1 -20.28 31.82 21.00
CA MET A 1 -20.19 33.29 20.85
C MET A 1 -18.72 33.69 21.00
N ARG A 2 -18.19 34.46 20.03
CA ARG A 2 -16.86 35.14 19.98
C ARG A 2 -15.64 34.23 19.70
N THR A 3 -15.33 33.90 18.44
CA THR A 3 -14.51 34.61 17.42
C THR A 3 -13.10 35.03 17.88
N ARG A 4 -12.06 34.54 17.17
CA ARG A 4 -11.00 35.36 16.55
C ARG A 4 -10.32 34.58 15.43
N VAL A 5 -10.29 35.23 14.27
CA VAL A 5 -9.81 34.79 12.95
C VAL A 5 -8.41 35.39 12.75
N LEU A 6 -7.47 34.62 12.21
CA LEU A 6 -6.25 35.15 11.61
C LEU A 6 -6.29 34.83 10.11
N GLY A 7 -6.22 35.90 9.32
CA GLY A 7 -6.20 35.87 7.87
C GLY A 7 -4.82 35.60 7.30
N ALA A 8 -4.81 35.14 6.04
CA ALA A 8 -3.64 35.19 5.17
C ALA A 8 -4.13 35.54 3.76
N THR A 9 -3.71 36.70 3.29
CA THR A 9 -3.90 37.27 1.96
C THR A 9 -2.87 36.67 1.00
N VAL A 10 -3.30 36.22 -0.18
CA VAL A 10 -2.40 35.93 -1.31
C VAL A 10 -2.84 36.78 -2.49
N ALA A 11 -1.92 37.63 -2.94
CA ALA A 11 -2.08 38.56 -4.04
C ALA A 11 -1.96 37.84 -5.39
N LEU A 12 -2.88 38.14 -6.31
CA LEU A 12 -2.91 37.66 -7.69
C LEU A 12 -2.35 38.79 -8.59
N ILE A 13 -1.27 38.52 -9.31
CA ILE A 13 -0.69 39.44 -10.30
C ILE A 13 -1.24 39.08 -11.68
N LEU A 14 -1.98 40.01 -12.29
CA LEU A 14 -2.45 39.99 -13.67
C LEU A 14 -1.40 40.65 -14.58
N LEU A 15 -0.99 39.96 -15.63
CA LEU A 15 -0.18 40.50 -16.72
C LEU A 15 -1.09 40.82 -17.92
N VAL A 16 -1.18 42.11 -18.25
CA VAL A 16 -1.75 42.65 -19.49
C VAL A 16 -0.59 43.13 -20.35
N GLY A 17 -0.51 42.63 -21.58
CA GLY A 17 0.39 43.14 -22.61
C GLY A 17 -0.41 43.54 -23.84
N ALA A 18 -0.66 44.85 -23.96
CA ALA A 18 -1.16 45.49 -25.16
C ALA A 18 0.02 45.89 -26.06
N GLY A 19 -0.14 45.76 -27.38
CA GLY A 19 0.81 46.26 -28.38
C GLY A 19 0.10 46.55 -29.69
N CYS A 20 -0.32 47.81 -29.85
CA CYS A 20 -0.82 48.40 -31.10
C CYS A 20 0.32 48.65 -32.10
N GLY A 21 0.02 48.60 -33.39
CA GLY A 21 0.86 49.14 -34.47
C GLY A 21 0.03 49.39 -35.72
N THR A 22 -0.23 50.67 -35.98
CA THR A 22 -1.13 51.28 -36.96
C THR A 22 -0.50 51.58 -38.32
N GLY A 23 -1.36 51.71 -39.34
CA GLY A 23 -1.14 52.52 -40.56
C GLY A 23 -0.95 51.67 -41.84
N SER A 24 -1.47 51.98 -43.01
CA SER A 24 -2.28 53.10 -43.53
C SER A 24 -2.85 52.63 -44.88
N THR A 25 -4.09 52.97 -45.22
CA THR A 25 -4.62 52.91 -46.60
C THR A 25 -4.07 54.12 -47.38
N PRO A 26 -3.75 53.99 -48.68
CA PRO A 26 -4.62 54.66 -49.67
C PRO A 26 -4.81 53.90 -51.01
N GLU A 27 -5.83 54.39 -51.71
CA GLU A 27 -6.43 54.02 -53.00
C GLU A 27 -5.51 53.60 -54.17
N ASP A 28 -6.10 52.72 -54.98
CA ASP A 28 -5.82 52.31 -56.37
C ASP A 28 -5.40 53.47 -57.30
N PRO A 29 -4.57 53.23 -58.34
CA PRO A 29 -5.15 52.69 -59.57
C PRO A 29 -4.25 51.85 -60.51
N ALA A 30 -4.96 51.17 -61.41
CA ALA A 30 -4.59 50.78 -62.78
C ALA A 30 -3.79 49.49 -62.98
N ALA A 31 -4.48 48.54 -63.63
CA ALA A 31 -3.91 47.35 -64.25
C ALA A 31 -3.02 47.69 -65.45
N PRO A 32 -1.91 46.94 -65.60
CA PRO A 32 -1.48 46.45 -66.90
C PRO A 32 -1.24 44.92 -66.91
N GLU A 33 -1.75 44.32 -67.99
CA GLU A 33 -1.46 43.06 -68.69
C GLU A 33 -0.70 41.87 -68.03
N PRO A 34 -1.13 40.61 -68.27
CA PRO A 34 -0.47 39.42 -67.74
C PRO A 34 0.83 39.11 -68.49
N GLY A 35 1.97 39.32 -67.83
CA GLY A 35 3.24 38.71 -68.19
C GLY A 35 3.26 37.23 -67.78
N THR A 36 3.56 36.35 -68.73
CA THR A 36 3.72 34.91 -68.53
C THR A 36 4.85 34.62 -67.54
N SER A 37 4.51 34.43 -66.27
CA SER A 37 5.45 34.05 -65.20
C SER A 37 5.42 32.53 -65.02
N SER A 38 6.54 31.88 -65.32
CA SER A 38 6.76 30.45 -65.09
C SER A 38 6.60 30.12 -63.60
N ALA A 39 5.67 29.22 -63.28
CA ALA A 39 5.45 28.76 -61.92
C ALA A 39 6.71 28.06 -61.35
N PRO A 40 7.05 28.26 -60.06
CA PRO A 40 8.11 27.52 -59.40
C PRO A 40 7.73 26.04 -59.32
N VAL A 41 8.61 25.14 -59.77
CA VAL A 41 8.46 23.70 -59.60
C VAL A 41 8.47 23.39 -58.11
N ALA A 42 7.38 22.81 -57.60
CA ALA A 42 7.27 22.37 -56.21
C ALA A 42 8.36 21.33 -55.90
N PRO A 43 9.05 21.41 -54.75
CA PRO A 43 10.00 20.39 -54.34
C PRO A 43 9.28 19.03 -54.22
N PRO A 44 9.94 17.92 -54.60
CA PRO A 44 9.34 16.60 -54.52
C PRO A 44 8.91 16.29 -53.07
N PRO A 45 7.78 15.58 -52.87
CA PRO A 45 7.34 15.18 -51.55
C PRO A 45 8.47 14.38 -50.87
N SER A 46 8.80 14.76 -49.63
CA SER A 46 9.73 13.98 -48.82
C SER A 46 9.18 12.56 -48.67
N PRO A 47 10.00 11.51 -48.83
CA PRO A 47 9.53 10.14 -48.74
C PRO A 47 8.88 9.92 -47.38
N THR A 48 7.62 9.51 -47.38
CA THR A 48 6.93 9.02 -46.19
C THR A 48 7.72 7.81 -45.68
N PRO A 49 8.11 7.78 -44.40
CA PRO A 49 8.78 6.60 -43.84
C PRO A 49 7.94 5.34 -44.10
N GLU A 50 8.61 4.25 -44.44
CA GLU A 50 7.93 2.99 -44.74
C GLU A 50 7.64 2.28 -43.41
N PRO A 51 6.41 1.78 -43.19
CA PRO A 51 6.06 1.10 -41.95
C PRO A 51 6.96 -0.11 -41.72
N LEU A 52 7.25 -0.42 -40.46
CA LEU A 52 8.07 -1.60 -40.15
C LEU A 52 7.45 -2.88 -40.70
N SER A 53 8.30 -3.80 -41.16
CA SER A 53 7.84 -5.15 -41.45
C SER A 53 7.31 -5.83 -40.18
N LYS A 54 6.38 -6.78 -40.34
CA LYS A 54 5.81 -7.57 -39.25
C LYS A 54 6.87 -8.18 -38.33
N ASP A 55 7.94 -8.74 -38.90
CA ASP A 55 9.03 -9.33 -38.13
C ASP A 55 9.85 -8.28 -37.37
N ALA A 56 10.08 -7.11 -37.97
CA ALA A 56 10.78 -6.00 -37.30
C ALA A 56 9.97 -5.45 -36.13
N TYR A 57 8.65 -5.27 -36.30
CA TYR A 57 7.77 -4.82 -35.24
C TYR A 57 7.62 -5.88 -34.13
N GLN A 58 7.52 -7.17 -34.47
CA GLN A 58 7.52 -8.24 -33.45
C GLN A 58 8.82 -8.27 -32.63
N LYS A 59 9.98 -8.02 -33.25
CA LYS A 59 11.27 -7.88 -32.54
C LYS A 59 11.26 -6.69 -31.58
N LEU A 60 10.70 -5.55 -32.01
CA LEU A 60 10.52 -4.37 -31.14
C LEU A 60 9.67 -4.70 -29.91
N LEU A 61 8.50 -5.32 -30.12
CA LEU A 61 7.60 -5.72 -29.02
C LEU A 61 8.30 -6.69 -28.04
N THR A 62 9.02 -7.69 -28.55
CA THR A 62 9.76 -8.64 -27.72
C THR A 62 10.88 -7.98 -26.92
N ALA A 63 11.63 -7.04 -27.53
CA ALA A 63 12.67 -6.29 -26.85
C ALA A 63 12.08 -5.40 -25.73
N SER A 64 10.95 -4.75 -26.01
CA SER A 64 10.23 -3.93 -25.04
C SER A 64 9.75 -4.74 -23.84
N GLU A 65 9.12 -5.90 -24.09
CA GLU A 65 8.67 -6.81 -23.03
C GLU A 65 9.84 -7.28 -22.15
N ALA A 66 10.97 -7.64 -22.77
CA ALA A 66 12.16 -8.07 -22.05
C ALA A 66 12.77 -6.96 -21.18
N ALA A 67 12.81 -5.71 -21.69
CA ALA A 67 13.32 -4.56 -20.96
C ALA A 67 12.46 -4.27 -19.71
N VAL A 68 11.13 -4.22 -19.88
CA VAL A 68 10.20 -3.99 -18.76
C VAL A 68 10.25 -5.13 -17.76
N ARG A 69 10.31 -6.38 -18.24
CA ARG A 69 10.43 -7.56 -17.37
C ARG A 69 11.68 -7.51 -16.49
N LYS A 70 12.83 -7.15 -17.07
CA LYS A 70 14.08 -6.98 -16.32
C LYS A 70 13.95 -5.94 -15.20
N GLY A 71 13.23 -4.84 -15.45
CA GLY A 71 12.93 -3.84 -14.41
C GLY A 71 12.09 -4.42 -13.27
N PHE A 72 11.06 -5.22 -13.57
CA PHE A 72 10.31 -5.92 -12.54
C PHE A 72 11.15 -6.93 -11.75
N ASP A 73 12.02 -7.68 -12.42
CA ASP A 73 12.89 -8.65 -11.74
C ASP A 73 13.84 -7.94 -10.76
N GLN A 74 14.32 -6.73 -11.08
CA GLN A 74 15.10 -5.89 -10.16
C GLN A 74 14.29 -5.48 -8.93
N VAL A 75 13.03 -5.09 -9.11
CA VAL A 75 12.12 -4.79 -8.00
C VAL A 75 11.92 -6.04 -7.12
N MET A 76 11.75 -7.22 -7.72
CA MET A 76 11.57 -8.46 -6.98
C MET A 76 12.84 -8.91 -6.24
N ALA A 77 14.03 -8.56 -6.75
CA ALA A 77 15.30 -8.86 -6.12
C ALA A 77 15.66 -7.93 -4.93
N ALA A 78 15.03 -6.75 -4.83
CA ALA A 78 15.30 -5.78 -3.78
C ALA A 78 15.05 -6.35 -2.36
N LYS A 79 15.92 -6.03 -1.40
CA LYS A 79 15.88 -6.53 -0.02
C LYS A 79 15.44 -5.48 1.00
N SER A 80 15.38 -4.22 0.59
CA SER A 80 14.98 -3.10 1.44
C SER A 80 13.97 -2.18 0.74
N ILE A 81 13.26 -1.37 1.52
CA ILE A 81 12.30 -0.38 0.99
C ILE A 81 12.99 0.61 0.06
N LYS A 82 14.19 1.07 0.43
CA LYS A 82 14.99 1.99 -0.38
C LYS A 82 15.39 1.36 -1.72
N GLU A 83 15.76 0.08 -1.73
CA GLU A 83 16.06 -0.65 -2.96
C GLU A 83 14.82 -0.87 -3.82
N VAL A 84 13.66 -1.19 -3.21
CA VAL A 84 12.39 -1.30 -3.95
C VAL A 84 12.05 0.02 -4.61
N GLN A 85 12.18 1.15 -3.90
CA GLN A 85 11.96 2.48 -4.46
C GLN A 85 12.89 2.75 -5.65
N ALA A 86 14.20 2.59 -5.45
CA ALA A 86 15.17 2.84 -6.51
C ALA A 86 14.96 1.94 -7.74
N ALA A 87 14.55 0.69 -7.54
CA ALA A 87 14.21 -0.23 -8.63
C ALA A 87 12.90 0.17 -9.32
N ALA A 88 11.90 0.66 -8.57
CA ALA A 88 10.64 1.16 -9.12
C ALA A 88 10.86 2.43 -9.96
N ASP A 89 11.69 3.37 -9.49
CA ASP A 89 12.04 4.58 -10.24
C ASP A 89 12.74 4.23 -11.56
N LYS A 90 13.67 3.26 -11.53
CA LYS A 90 14.33 2.73 -12.73
C LYS A 90 13.33 2.06 -13.68
N LEU A 91 12.43 1.24 -13.16
CA LEU A 91 11.37 0.60 -13.94
C LEU A 91 10.45 1.65 -14.59
N ALA A 92 10.07 2.71 -13.87
CA ALA A 92 9.29 3.80 -14.44
C ALA A 92 10.04 4.49 -15.61
N GLY A 93 11.35 4.72 -15.45
CA GLY A 93 12.21 5.22 -16.51
C GLY A 93 12.26 4.29 -17.73
N VAL A 94 12.37 2.97 -17.53
CA VAL A 94 12.33 1.96 -18.60
C VAL A 94 10.98 1.99 -19.31
N MET A 95 9.86 1.97 -18.58
CA MET A 95 8.52 2.00 -19.18
C MET A 95 8.28 3.26 -20.00
N SER A 96 8.75 4.42 -19.52
CA SER A 96 8.68 5.69 -20.25
C SER A 96 9.54 5.66 -21.52
N GLY A 97 10.79 5.15 -21.41
CA GLY A 97 11.69 5.01 -22.55
C GLY A 97 11.16 4.05 -23.62
N GLU A 98 10.58 2.92 -23.22
CA GLU A 98 9.95 1.98 -24.14
C GLU A 98 8.69 2.58 -24.79
N ALA A 99 7.85 3.29 -24.03
CA ALA A 99 6.72 4.00 -24.59
C ALA A 99 7.16 5.07 -25.63
N GLN A 100 8.27 5.76 -25.38
CA GLN A 100 8.81 6.73 -26.34
C GLN A 100 9.31 6.03 -27.61
N LYS A 101 10.08 4.94 -27.48
CA LYS A 101 10.58 4.16 -28.64
C LYS A 101 9.45 3.65 -29.51
N ILE A 102 8.40 3.11 -28.88
CA ILE A 102 7.21 2.62 -29.57
C ILE A 102 6.51 3.77 -30.30
N ASN A 103 6.27 4.89 -29.61
CA ASN A 103 5.59 6.06 -30.18
C ASN A 103 6.34 6.72 -31.34
N THR A 104 7.67 6.63 -31.40
CA THR A 104 8.48 7.17 -32.50
C THR A 104 8.69 6.17 -33.64
N THR A 105 8.20 4.95 -33.50
CA THR A 105 8.30 3.91 -34.52
C THR A 105 6.98 3.83 -35.28
N GLU A 106 7.04 3.82 -36.60
CA GLU A 106 5.85 3.62 -37.42
C GLU A 106 5.41 2.14 -37.35
N ALA A 107 4.35 1.91 -36.59
CA ALA A 107 3.76 0.59 -36.45
C ALA A 107 3.04 0.18 -37.74
N PRO A 108 2.98 -1.13 -38.06
CA PRO A 108 2.12 -1.65 -39.13
C PRO A 108 0.67 -1.21 -38.93
N ASP A 109 -0.06 -0.97 -40.02
CA ASP A 109 -1.45 -0.48 -39.99
C ASP A 109 -2.36 -1.36 -39.11
N GLU A 110 -2.18 -2.68 -39.15
CA GLU A 110 -2.96 -3.61 -38.34
C GLU A 110 -2.69 -3.50 -36.84
N ALA A 111 -1.56 -2.89 -36.44
CA ALA A 111 -1.12 -2.77 -35.05
C ALA A 111 -1.43 -1.41 -34.40
N LEU A 112 -1.78 -0.37 -35.17
CA LEU A 112 -1.96 1.00 -34.67
C LEU A 112 -2.90 1.10 -33.45
N ALA A 113 -4.03 0.40 -33.46
CA ALA A 113 -4.98 0.41 -32.34
C ALA A 113 -4.42 -0.29 -31.08
N ALA A 114 -3.71 -1.41 -31.26
CA ALA A 114 -3.08 -2.12 -30.15
C ALA A 114 -1.90 -1.33 -29.56
N ASP A 115 -1.18 -0.60 -30.41
CA ASP A 115 -0.08 0.28 -30.05
C ASP A 115 -0.55 1.47 -29.19
N GLY A 116 -1.66 2.10 -29.57
CA GLY A 116 -2.29 3.16 -28.77
C GLY A 116 -2.66 2.71 -27.35
N GLU A 117 -3.23 1.51 -27.21
CA GLU A 117 -3.54 0.91 -25.91
C GLU A 117 -2.30 0.53 -25.10
N LEU A 118 -1.23 0.07 -25.77
CA LEU A 118 0.07 -0.20 -25.15
C LEU A 118 0.69 1.08 -24.58
N LEU A 119 0.71 2.16 -25.37
CA LEU A 119 1.22 3.46 -24.93
C LEU A 119 0.44 3.99 -23.73
N ARG A 120 -0.89 3.85 -23.73
CA ARG A 120 -1.76 4.22 -22.61
C ARG A 120 -1.43 3.38 -21.37
N LEU A 121 -1.25 2.08 -21.53
CA LEU A 121 -0.87 1.17 -20.45
C LEU A 121 0.49 1.56 -19.85
N LEU A 122 1.55 1.71 -20.66
CA LEU A 122 2.89 2.03 -20.17
C LEU A 122 2.93 3.39 -19.43
N LYS A 123 2.28 4.41 -19.97
CA LYS A 123 2.20 5.75 -19.34
C LYS A 123 1.40 5.73 -18.04
N ALA A 124 0.30 4.98 -17.98
CA ALA A 124 -0.55 4.91 -16.79
C ALA A 124 0.01 4.00 -15.68
N SER A 125 0.97 3.14 -16.02
CA SER A 125 1.46 2.08 -15.12
C SER A 125 2.76 2.42 -14.39
N ALA A 126 3.26 3.65 -14.55
CA ALA A 126 4.46 4.12 -13.87
C ALA A 126 4.32 3.89 -12.36
N PRO A 127 5.11 2.97 -11.76
CA PRO A 127 4.94 2.61 -10.37
C PRO A 127 5.23 3.82 -9.48
N LYS A 128 4.22 4.27 -8.74
CA LYS A 128 4.36 5.26 -7.68
C LYS A 128 4.24 4.52 -6.36
N PHE A 129 5.36 4.42 -5.65
CA PHE A 129 5.39 3.89 -4.30
C PHE A 129 5.89 4.99 -3.38
N GLU A 130 5.21 5.16 -2.25
CA GLU A 130 5.67 5.99 -1.15
C GLU A 130 6.09 5.05 -0.03
N PRO A 131 7.34 5.13 0.47
CA PRO A 131 7.79 4.39 1.64
C PRO A 131 6.80 4.58 2.79
N SER A 132 6.14 3.49 3.17
CA SER A 132 4.97 3.57 4.04
C SER A 132 5.33 4.09 5.44
N ASN A 133 4.65 5.14 5.89
CA ASN A 133 4.38 5.39 7.31
C ASN A 133 3.35 4.38 7.82
N ALA A 134 3.66 3.08 7.70
CA ALA A 134 2.70 2.01 7.88
C ALA A 134 2.05 2.13 9.26
N LYS A 135 0.74 2.39 9.24
CA LYS A 135 -0.04 2.48 10.46
C LYS A 135 -0.03 1.12 11.14
N ALA A 136 -0.07 1.16 12.47
CA ALA A 136 -0.31 -0.06 13.22
C ALA A 136 -1.62 -0.71 12.78
N ASN A 137 -1.66 -2.03 12.76
CA ASN A 137 -2.90 -2.78 12.53
C ASN A 137 -3.83 -2.68 13.76
N GLU A 138 -4.96 -3.38 13.73
CA GLU A 138 -5.93 -3.43 14.83
C GLU A 138 -5.34 -3.95 16.15
N CYS A 139 -4.20 -4.64 16.09
CA CYS A 139 -3.47 -5.17 17.25
C CYS A 139 -2.42 -4.21 17.81
N GLY A 140 -2.29 -2.99 17.24
CA GLY A 140 -1.24 -2.05 17.62
C GLY A 140 0.14 -2.38 17.05
N LEU A 141 0.24 -3.34 16.12
CA LEU A 141 1.49 -3.77 15.53
C LEU A 141 1.76 -3.03 14.22
N LYS A 142 2.94 -2.39 14.14
CA LYS A 142 3.47 -1.94 12.85
C LYS A 142 4.00 -3.14 12.07
N PRO A 143 3.81 -3.18 10.75
CA PRO A 143 4.40 -4.22 9.90
C PRO A 143 5.92 -4.25 10.08
N SER A 144 6.49 -5.44 10.15
CA SER A 144 7.95 -5.65 10.13
C SER A 144 8.58 -5.14 8.84
N THR A 145 9.89 -4.88 8.85
CA THR A 145 10.61 -4.45 7.64
C THR A 145 10.41 -5.41 6.47
N THR A 146 10.43 -6.72 6.73
CA THR A 146 10.18 -7.75 5.71
C THR A 146 8.76 -7.65 5.13
N GLU A 147 7.74 -7.50 5.98
CA GLU A 147 6.36 -7.32 5.53
C GLU A 147 6.21 -6.04 4.69
N GLN A 148 6.85 -4.94 5.11
CA GLN A 148 6.84 -3.70 4.35
C GLN A 148 7.47 -3.88 2.97
N VAL A 149 8.61 -4.59 2.87
CA VAL A 149 9.27 -4.86 1.58
C VAL A 149 8.37 -5.69 0.66
N ILE A 150 7.69 -6.71 1.18
CA ILE A 150 6.74 -7.52 0.40
C ILE A 150 5.57 -6.66 -0.07
N GLN A 151 5.00 -5.83 0.80
CA GLN A 151 3.92 -4.90 0.44
C GLN A 151 4.35 -3.92 -0.66
N ALA A 152 5.56 -3.37 -0.55
CA ALA A 152 6.13 -2.47 -1.56
C ALA A 152 6.28 -3.14 -2.92
N LYS A 153 6.84 -4.36 -2.96
CA LYS A 153 6.96 -5.15 -4.20
C LYS A 153 5.59 -5.45 -4.83
N ARG A 154 4.57 -5.76 -4.01
CA ARG A 154 3.21 -6.00 -4.51
C ARG A 154 2.57 -4.73 -5.08
N ALA A 155 2.78 -3.59 -4.43
CA ALA A 155 2.27 -2.30 -4.93
C ALA A 155 2.84 -1.97 -6.32
N VAL A 156 4.15 -2.18 -6.52
CA VAL A 156 4.79 -2.02 -7.84
C VAL A 156 4.26 -3.05 -8.85
N HIS A 157 4.10 -4.31 -8.45
CA HIS A 157 3.52 -5.35 -9.33
C HIS A 157 2.10 -5.01 -9.79
N GLU A 158 1.28 -4.45 -8.90
CA GLU A 158 -0.11 -4.07 -9.16
C GLU A 158 -0.24 -2.77 -9.98
N SER A 159 0.83 -1.99 -10.15
CA SER A 159 0.79 -0.71 -10.89
C SER A 159 0.45 -0.88 -12.37
N VAL A 160 0.74 -2.05 -12.95
CA VAL A 160 0.46 -2.39 -14.35
C VAL A 160 -1.01 -2.68 -14.63
N LYS A 161 -1.86 -2.72 -13.59
CA LYS A 161 -3.30 -3.00 -13.69
C LYS A 161 -3.58 -4.28 -14.51
N PRO A 162 -3.70 -5.45 -13.87
CA PRO A 162 -3.78 -6.75 -14.56
C PRO A 162 -4.80 -6.81 -15.70
N ASP A 163 -5.94 -6.12 -15.58
CA ASP A 163 -6.97 -6.09 -16.63
C ASP A 163 -6.55 -5.28 -17.87
N GLY A 164 -5.82 -4.18 -17.69
CA GLY A 164 -5.24 -3.42 -18.79
C GLY A 164 -4.19 -4.24 -19.55
N LEU A 165 -3.31 -4.93 -18.82
CA LEU A 165 -2.33 -5.83 -19.43
C LEU A 165 -2.99 -6.97 -20.20
N LYS A 166 -4.01 -7.63 -19.63
CA LYS A 166 -4.78 -8.68 -20.31
C LYS A 166 -5.44 -8.15 -21.59
N HIS A 167 -6.02 -6.95 -21.54
CA HIS A 167 -6.65 -6.32 -22.69
C HIS A 167 -5.65 -6.11 -23.83
N VAL A 168 -4.53 -5.44 -23.56
CA VAL A 168 -3.48 -5.17 -24.56
C VAL A 168 -2.90 -6.47 -25.13
N THR A 169 -2.60 -7.45 -24.26
CA THR A 169 -2.11 -8.78 -24.67
C THR A 169 -3.09 -9.47 -25.62
N ALA A 170 -4.40 -9.37 -25.36
CA ALA A 170 -5.42 -9.96 -26.21
C ALA A 170 -5.53 -9.24 -27.57
N GLN A 171 -5.37 -7.91 -27.62
CA GLN A 171 -5.36 -7.16 -28.87
C GLN A 171 -4.22 -7.61 -29.77
N PHE A 172 -2.97 -7.60 -29.27
CA PHE A 172 -1.82 -8.07 -30.05
C PHE A 172 -1.97 -9.52 -30.52
N LYS A 173 -2.49 -10.41 -29.66
CA LYS A 173 -2.72 -11.81 -30.04
C LYS A 173 -3.69 -11.94 -31.23
N LYS A 174 -4.76 -11.13 -31.28
CA LYS A 174 -5.77 -11.16 -32.36
C LYS A 174 -5.17 -10.80 -33.72
N ILE A 175 -4.23 -9.87 -33.75
CA ILE A 175 -3.54 -9.41 -34.96
C ILE A 175 -2.24 -10.19 -35.26
N GLY A 176 -1.99 -11.28 -34.51
CA GLY A 176 -0.87 -12.20 -34.77
C GLY A 176 0.47 -11.78 -34.17
N TYR A 177 0.50 -10.81 -33.25
CA TYR A 177 1.68 -10.42 -32.48
C TYR A 177 1.68 -11.04 -31.07
N ARG A 178 2.87 -11.09 -30.46
CA ARG A 178 3.10 -11.56 -29.09
C ARG A 178 3.69 -10.43 -28.26
N TRP A 179 2.96 -10.04 -27.22
CA TRP A 179 3.42 -9.08 -26.22
C TRP A 179 2.65 -9.28 -24.90
N GLY A 180 3.30 -9.09 -23.76
CA GLY A 180 2.67 -8.96 -22.44
C GLY A 180 2.52 -10.26 -21.64
N GLN A 181 2.80 -11.42 -22.23
CA GLN A 181 2.58 -12.75 -21.61
C GLN A 181 3.58 -13.07 -20.49
N LYS A 182 4.79 -12.53 -20.58
CA LYS A 182 5.92 -12.73 -19.66
C LYS A 182 6.34 -11.43 -18.98
N LEU A 183 5.65 -10.33 -19.23
CA LEU A 183 5.95 -8.99 -18.71
C LEU A 183 6.07 -8.97 -17.18
N LEU A 184 5.10 -9.58 -16.48
CA LEU A 184 5.05 -9.58 -15.02
C LEU A 184 5.71 -10.85 -14.44
N PRO A 185 6.57 -10.71 -13.42
CA PRO A 185 7.01 -11.85 -12.62
C PRO A 185 5.86 -12.39 -11.77
N ALA A 186 6.13 -13.51 -11.09
CA ALA A 186 5.23 -14.04 -10.07
C ALA A 186 4.95 -12.96 -9.01
N LYS A 187 3.69 -12.85 -8.61
CA LYS A 187 3.28 -11.90 -7.58
C LYS A 187 3.94 -12.28 -6.24
N PRO A 188 4.55 -11.33 -5.52
CA PRO A 188 5.09 -11.63 -4.19
C PRO A 188 4.00 -12.16 -3.26
N GLU A 189 4.28 -13.29 -2.63
CA GLU A 189 3.38 -13.90 -1.66
C GLU A 189 3.50 -13.19 -0.30
N PRO A 190 2.38 -12.93 0.38
CA PRO A 190 2.43 -12.48 1.76
C PRO A 190 3.04 -13.57 2.65
N PRO A 191 3.64 -13.20 3.79
CA PRO A 191 4.12 -14.19 4.75
C PRO A 191 3.02 -15.16 5.16
N ALA A 192 3.38 -16.44 5.29
CA ALA A 192 2.45 -17.46 5.76
C ALA A 192 1.91 -17.09 7.14
N LYS A 193 0.58 -17.18 7.29
CA LYS A 193 -0.08 -16.95 8.57
C LYS A 193 0.30 -18.07 9.53
N LYS A 194 0.86 -17.73 10.69
CA LYS A 194 1.14 -18.67 11.77
C LYS A 194 -0.08 -18.80 12.68
N LYS A 195 -0.14 -19.84 13.51
CA LYS A 195 -1.18 -20.04 14.54
C LYS A 195 -0.52 -20.35 15.89
N ARG A 196 0.41 -19.49 16.32
CA ARG A 196 1.13 -19.66 17.58
C ARG A 196 0.21 -19.42 18.77
N ARG A 197 0.50 -20.11 19.88
CA ARG A 197 -0.20 -20.02 21.17
C ARG A 197 0.83 -20.22 22.29
N ALA A 198 0.67 -19.51 23.40
CA ALA A 198 1.43 -19.77 24.63
C ALA A 198 0.76 -20.93 25.41
N ASP A 199 1.40 -21.40 26.47
CA ASP A 199 0.81 -22.40 27.36
C ASP A 199 -0.27 -21.81 28.27
N ASN A 200 -1.27 -22.62 28.63
CA ASN A 200 -2.30 -22.15 29.55
C ASN A 200 -1.69 -21.89 30.93
N GLY A 201 -1.90 -20.69 31.47
CA GLY A 201 -1.29 -20.26 32.72
C GLY A 201 0.13 -19.74 32.60
N GLU A 202 0.68 -19.67 31.39
CA GLU A 202 2.00 -19.08 31.17
C GLU A 202 1.98 -17.60 31.57
N VAL A 203 2.93 -17.23 32.43
CA VAL A 203 3.07 -15.86 32.92
C VAL A 203 3.85 -15.07 31.88
N ILE A 204 3.16 -14.20 31.17
CA ILE A 204 3.70 -13.45 30.04
C ILE A 204 4.58 -12.29 30.50
N GLU A 205 4.17 -11.58 31.55
CA GLU A 205 4.94 -10.51 32.18
C GLU A 205 4.84 -10.57 33.70
N ARG A 206 5.91 -10.11 34.37
CA ARG A 206 5.98 -10.01 35.83
C ARG A 206 6.83 -8.81 36.24
N ASN A 207 6.20 -7.64 36.32
CA ASN A 207 6.87 -6.37 36.61
C ASN A 207 6.64 -5.89 38.05
N GLY A 208 5.59 -6.39 38.72
CA GLY A 208 5.21 -5.97 40.06
C GLY A 208 5.93 -6.74 41.18
N SER A 209 5.94 -6.14 42.37
CA SER A 209 6.30 -6.83 43.61
C SER A 209 5.43 -8.06 43.84
N ARG A 210 6.04 -9.15 44.31
CA ARG A 210 5.32 -10.39 44.64
C ARG A 210 4.61 -10.27 45.99
N GLY A 211 3.49 -10.96 46.14
CA GLY A 211 2.75 -11.07 47.39
C GLY A 211 2.01 -12.40 47.50
N SER A 212 1.00 -12.49 48.36
CA SER A 212 0.23 -13.71 48.61
C SER A 212 -1.14 -13.74 47.92
N ARG A 213 -1.50 -12.70 47.16
CA ARG A 213 -2.81 -12.62 46.48
C ARG A 213 -2.81 -13.37 45.16
N PHE A 214 -3.98 -13.81 44.73
CA PHE A 214 -4.16 -14.44 43.42
C PHE A 214 -5.43 -14.00 42.72
N LEU A 215 -5.41 -14.09 41.38
CA LEU A 215 -6.54 -13.86 40.50
C LEU A 215 -6.85 -15.16 39.74
N LYS A 216 -7.99 -15.77 40.04
CA LYS A 216 -8.51 -16.92 39.32
C LYS A 216 -9.29 -16.45 38.09
N ILE A 217 -9.08 -17.12 36.97
CA ILE A 217 -9.59 -16.70 35.67
C ILE A 217 -10.26 -17.89 35.01
N LYS A 218 -11.54 -17.71 34.65
CA LYS A 218 -12.32 -18.69 33.90
C LYS A 218 -12.52 -18.25 32.47
N ASN A 219 -12.17 -19.12 31.52
CA ASN A 219 -12.36 -18.85 30.10
C ASN A 219 -13.29 -19.88 29.45
N ASP A 220 -14.60 -19.67 29.58
CA ASP A 220 -15.64 -20.49 28.92
C ASP A 220 -15.91 -20.06 27.46
N THR A 221 -14.88 -19.60 26.75
CA THR A 221 -15.01 -19.10 25.37
C THR A 221 -14.07 -19.84 24.43
N PRO A 222 -14.36 -19.87 23.11
CA PRO A 222 -13.49 -20.53 22.14
C PRO A 222 -12.22 -19.73 21.79
N SER A 223 -11.96 -18.60 22.46
CA SER A 223 -10.84 -17.69 22.15
C SER A 223 -9.75 -17.75 23.21
N ASP A 224 -8.52 -17.46 22.80
CA ASP A 224 -7.40 -17.27 23.71
C ASP A 224 -7.33 -15.83 24.21
N TYR A 225 -6.86 -15.66 25.45
CA TYR A 225 -6.73 -14.36 26.08
C TYR A 225 -5.37 -14.18 26.73
N VAL A 226 -4.96 -12.92 26.84
CA VAL A 226 -4.00 -12.50 27.86
C VAL A 226 -4.72 -11.60 28.83
N VAL A 227 -4.64 -11.94 30.11
CA VAL A 227 -5.24 -11.18 31.21
C VAL A 227 -4.12 -10.49 31.97
N ALA A 228 -4.28 -9.19 32.20
CA ALA A 228 -3.28 -8.32 32.79
C ALA A 228 -3.83 -7.64 34.05
N ALA A 229 -3.10 -7.78 35.15
CA ALA A 229 -3.35 -7.06 36.39
C ALA A 229 -2.60 -5.73 36.38
N VAL A 230 -3.33 -4.62 36.30
CA VAL A 230 -2.79 -3.27 36.08
C VAL A 230 -3.08 -2.37 37.27
N THR A 231 -2.10 -1.60 37.75
CA THR A 231 -2.30 -0.61 38.82
C THR A 231 -2.46 0.81 38.30
N LYS A 232 -1.72 1.17 37.23
CA LYS A 232 -1.72 2.53 36.66
C LYS A 232 -1.71 2.51 35.13
N ASN A 233 -0.71 1.88 34.52
CA ASN A 233 -0.48 1.89 33.08
C ASN A 233 -0.69 0.49 32.47
N PRO A 234 -1.67 0.28 31.58
CA PRO A 234 -1.93 -1.03 31.00
C PRO A 234 -0.80 -1.53 30.10
N LYS A 235 0.05 -0.64 29.55
CA LYS A 235 1.26 -1.00 28.79
C LYS A 235 2.42 -1.51 29.66
N LYS A 236 2.25 -1.45 30.98
CA LYS A 236 3.23 -1.93 31.98
C LYS A 236 2.46 -2.65 33.09
N PRO A 237 1.80 -3.79 32.77
CA PRO A 237 1.03 -4.51 33.74
C PRO A 237 1.94 -5.02 34.86
N MET A 238 1.42 -5.12 36.08
CA MET A 238 2.19 -5.68 37.19
C MET A 238 2.43 -7.17 36.99
N ALA A 239 1.46 -7.86 36.40
CA ALA A 239 1.62 -9.20 35.88
C ALA A 239 0.59 -9.46 34.78
N SER A 240 0.93 -10.33 33.83
CA SER A 240 -0.01 -10.82 32.82
C SER A 240 0.14 -12.33 32.64
N ILE A 241 -0.94 -12.99 32.24
CA ILE A 241 -1.03 -14.44 32.10
C ILE A 241 -1.79 -14.81 30.84
N TYR A 242 -1.33 -15.85 30.17
CA TYR A 242 -1.99 -16.43 29.01
C TYR A 242 -3.05 -17.43 29.44
N VAL A 243 -4.22 -17.36 28.81
CA VAL A 243 -5.39 -18.18 29.14
C VAL A 243 -5.90 -18.79 27.84
N ARG A 244 -5.82 -20.11 27.72
CA ARG A 244 -6.30 -20.80 26.52
C ARG A 244 -7.82 -20.83 26.48
N ALA A 245 -8.37 -20.94 25.27
CA ALA A 245 -9.77 -21.22 25.01
C ALA A 245 -10.27 -22.41 25.85
N ASN A 246 -11.48 -22.29 26.41
CA ASN A 246 -12.15 -23.30 27.22
C ASN A 246 -11.27 -23.85 28.36
N SER A 247 -10.48 -22.98 29.00
CA SER A 247 -9.54 -23.36 30.06
C SER A 247 -9.52 -22.34 31.18
N ASP A 248 -9.32 -22.82 32.41
CA ASP A 248 -9.17 -21.98 33.58
C ASP A 248 -7.68 -21.87 33.96
N THR A 249 -7.33 -20.78 34.62
CA THR A 249 -5.99 -20.64 35.21
C THR A 249 -6.01 -19.67 36.40
N THR A 250 -4.89 -19.60 37.13
CA THR A 250 -4.75 -18.69 38.26
C THR A 250 -3.43 -17.93 38.17
N LEU A 251 -3.52 -16.60 38.23
CA LEU A 251 -2.38 -15.72 38.35
C LEU A 251 -2.04 -15.53 39.83
N TYR A 252 -1.02 -16.26 40.28
CA TYR A 252 -0.51 -16.20 41.65
C TYR A 252 0.47 -15.04 41.89
N ASN A 253 0.77 -14.83 43.17
CA ASN A 253 1.83 -13.99 43.68
C ASN A 253 1.65 -12.48 43.42
N LEU A 254 0.40 -12.00 43.49
CA LEU A 254 0.08 -10.58 43.42
C LEU A 254 0.29 -9.91 44.78
N ALA A 255 0.84 -8.70 44.77
CA ALA A 255 0.95 -7.87 45.98
C ALA A 255 -0.43 -7.37 46.43
N ALA A 256 -0.56 -7.03 47.70
CA ALA A 256 -1.75 -6.38 48.24
C ALA A 256 -1.84 -4.93 47.71
N LYS A 257 -2.36 -4.77 46.49
CA LYS A 257 -2.61 -3.48 45.82
C LYS A 257 -4.00 -3.47 45.18
N THR A 258 -4.45 -2.28 44.80
CA THR A 258 -5.63 -2.13 43.95
C THR A 258 -5.27 -2.39 42.49
N TYR A 259 -6.00 -3.29 41.82
CA TYR A 259 -5.80 -3.58 40.41
C TYR A 259 -7.06 -3.31 39.58
N THR A 260 -6.86 -2.88 38.34
CA THR A 260 -7.84 -3.00 37.25
C THR A 260 -7.39 -4.14 36.35
N VAL A 261 -8.32 -5.03 35.99
CA VAL A 261 -8.01 -6.14 35.09
C VAL A 261 -8.30 -5.71 33.65
N TYR A 262 -7.27 -5.82 32.82
CA TYR A 262 -7.35 -5.68 31.38
C TYR A 262 -7.22 -7.05 30.73
N TYR A 263 -7.80 -7.23 29.56
CA TYR A 263 -7.58 -8.42 28.76
C TYR A 263 -7.56 -8.11 27.28
N LYS A 264 -6.79 -8.91 26.55
CA LYS A 264 -6.73 -8.89 25.09
C LYS A 264 -6.98 -10.28 24.54
N THR A 265 -7.70 -10.35 23.43
CA THR A 265 -7.95 -11.58 22.66
C THR A 265 -7.46 -11.38 21.23
N GLY A 266 -7.16 -12.48 20.54
CA GLY A 266 -6.82 -12.47 19.13
C GLY A 266 -6.34 -13.85 18.67
N THR A 267 -5.65 -13.88 17.53
CA THR A 267 -5.03 -15.09 17.00
C THR A 267 -3.55 -14.91 16.74
N ASP A 268 -2.80 -16.02 16.75
CA ASP A 268 -1.36 -16.08 16.49
C ASP A 268 -0.56 -15.21 17.45
N TRP A 269 -0.40 -15.75 18.66
CA TRP A 269 0.38 -15.18 19.74
C TRP A 269 1.83 -14.96 19.32
N ASP A 270 2.33 -13.75 19.55
CA ASP A 270 3.71 -13.39 19.34
C ASP A 270 4.37 -13.17 20.67
N ASP A 271 5.21 -14.12 21.08
CA ASP A 271 5.81 -14.07 22.42
C ASP A 271 6.77 -12.89 22.56
N ASP A 272 7.62 -12.63 21.57
CA ASP A 272 8.57 -11.51 21.60
C ASP A 272 7.86 -10.16 21.74
N ARG A 273 6.73 -10.00 21.04
CA ARG A 273 5.91 -8.77 21.09
C ARG A 273 4.83 -8.79 22.16
N LYS A 274 4.72 -9.88 22.92
CA LYS A 274 3.74 -10.11 23.98
C LYS A 274 2.32 -9.73 23.56
N THR A 275 1.93 -10.06 22.32
CA THR A 275 0.61 -9.69 21.77
C THR A 275 0.11 -10.65 20.71
N PHE A 276 -1.19 -10.61 20.42
CA PHE A 276 -1.76 -11.29 19.25
C PHE A 276 -1.48 -10.48 17.99
N THR A 277 -1.35 -11.15 16.85
CA THR A 277 -1.01 -10.47 15.59
C THR A 277 -2.18 -10.13 14.71
N ARG A 278 -3.35 -10.76 14.93
CA ARG A 278 -4.54 -10.58 14.09
C ARG A 278 -5.84 -10.70 14.88
N GLY A 279 -6.86 -9.93 14.45
CA GLY A 279 -8.22 -10.03 14.98
C GLY A 279 -8.30 -9.62 16.45
N CYS A 280 -7.54 -8.60 16.83
CA CYS A 280 -7.38 -8.23 18.23
C CYS A 280 -8.57 -7.44 18.76
N ALA A 281 -8.92 -7.70 20.01
CA ALA A 281 -9.81 -6.86 20.80
C ALA A 281 -9.24 -6.67 22.20
N PHE A 282 -9.42 -5.48 22.75
CA PHE A 282 -8.88 -5.07 24.05
C PHE A 282 -10.01 -4.54 24.91
N GLN A 283 -10.06 -5.02 26.14
CA GLN A 283 -11.12 -4.66 27.07
C GLN A 283 -10.55 -4.54 28.49
N LYS A 284 -11.26 -3.80 29.33
CA LYS A 284 -11.04 -3.76 30.78
C LYS A 284 -12.32 -4.07 31.53
N PHE A 285 -12.19 -4.69 32.70
CA PHE A 285 -13.27 -4.77 33.67
C PHE A 285 -13.45 -3.39 34.32
N GLN A 286 -14.70 -3.00 34.56
CA GLN A 286 -15.00 -1.74 35.27
C GLN A 286 -14.76 -1.86 36.78
N LEU A 287 -14.84 -3.07 37.33
CA LEU A 287 -14.60 -3.32 38.75
C LEU A 287 -13.10 -3.36 39.07
N SER A 288 -12.73 -2.74 40.19
CA SER A 288 -11.37 -2.80 40.73
C SER A 288 -11.24 -3.86 41.82
N PHE A 289 -10.04 -4.42 41.92
CA PHE A 289 -9.67 -5.55 42.76
C PHE A 289 -8.95 -5.00 43.98
N LEU A 290 -9.56 -5.06 45.18
CA LEU A 290 -9.09 -4.43 46.42
C LEU A 290 -8.07 -5.28 47.21
N PRO A 291 -6.99 -4.68 47.77
CA PRO A 291 -5.79 -5.37 48.27
C PRO A 291 -6.00 -6.47 49.34
N GLN A 292 -7.18 -6.50 49.98
CA GLN A 292 -7.52 -7.40 51.08
C GLN A 292 -8.01 -8.79 50.64
N SER A 293 -8.36 -9.01 49.36
CA SER A 293 -8.99 -10.26 48.92
C SER A 293 -8.24 -10.97 47.78
N ASN A 294 -8.57 -12.24 47.58
CA ASN A 294 -8.33 -12.96 46.34
C ASN A 294 -9.56 -12.82 45.46
N TRP A 295 -9.42 -12.99 44.15
CA TRP A 295 -10.49 -12.67 43.23
C TRP A 295 -10.68 -13.72 42.14
N GLU A 296 -11.88 -13.75 41.57
CA GLU A 296 -12.26 -14.63 40.47
C GLU A 296 -12.98 -13.81 39.38
N ILE A 297 -12.61 -14.04 38.12
CA ILE A 297 -13.26 -13.44 36.94
C ILE A 297 -13.68 -14.50 35.92
N GLU A 298 -14.70 -14.16 35.14
CA GLU A 298 -15.13 -14.93 33.97
C GLU A 298 -14.99 -14.07 32.72
N LEU A 299 -14.37 -14.59 31.66
CA LEU A 299 -14.17 -13.86 30.41
C LEU A 299 -15.40 -13.88 29.49
N LYS A 300 -16.32 -14.83 29.71
CA LYS A 300 -17.59 -14.89 29.01
C LYS A 300 -18.54 -13.83 29.58
N LYS A 301 -19.09 -12.95 28.75
CA LYS A 301 -20.17 -12.05 29.16
C LYS A 301 -21.40 -12.87 29.53
N ARG A 302 -21.84 -12.79 30.79
CA ARG A 302 -23.08 -13.37 31.29
C ARG A 302 -23.95 -12.28 31.91
N ILE A 303 -25.26 -12.33 31.69
CA ILE A 303 -26.23 -11.50 32.42
C ILE A 303 -26.17 -11.92 33.89
N GLY A 304 -25.80 -11.00 34.79
CA GLY A 304 -25.63 -11.28 36.23
C GLY A 304 -24.24 -11.77 36.67
N GLY A 305 -23.25 -11.85 35.77
CA GLY A 305 -21.87 -12.22 36.09
C GLY A 305 -20.97 -11.05 36.51
N ASN A 306 -19.70 -11.35 36.85
CA ASN A 306 -18.73 -10.38 37.36
C ASN A 306 -18.29 -9.35 36.30
N ALA A 307 -19.07 -8.28 36.25
CA ALA A 307 -18.75 -6.92 35.81
C ALA A 307 -18.81 -6.59 34.31
N SER A 308 -19.45 -5.45 34.05
CA SER A 308 -19.43 -4.73 32.80
C SER A 308 -17.99 -4.44 32.35
N THR A 309 -17.76 -4.52 31.04
CA THR A 309 -16.44 -4.33 30.43
C THR A 309 -16.49 -3.17 29.46
N GLN A 310 -15.39 -2.44 29.30
CA GLN A 310 -15.28 -1.36 28.32
C GLN A 310 -14.15 -1.65 27.33
N PRO A 311 -14.32 -1.34 26.03
CA PRO A 311 -13.22 -1.37 25.07
C PRO A 311 -12.08 -0.44 25.49
N THR A 312 -10.86 -0.77 25.11
CA THR A 312 -9.67 0.06 25.34
C THR A 312 -8.77 0.09 24.11
N GLU A 313 -7.80 0.99 24.12
CA GLU A 313 -6.70 0.97 23.14
C GLU A 313 -5.78 -0.25 23.34
N PRO A 314 -4.98 -0.61 22.32
CA PRO A 314 -3.93 -1.63 22.45
C PRO A 314 -2.96 -1.33 23.61
N PHE A 315 -2.62 -2.37 24.38
CA PHE A 315 -1.73 -2.31 25.54
C PHE A 315 -0.69 -3.43 25.59
#